data_AF-A0A9N9IV61-F1
#
_entry.id   AF-A0A9N9IV61-F1
#
_cell.length_a   1.000
_cell.length_b   1.000
_cell.length_c   1.000
_cell.angle_alpha   90.00
_cell.angle_beta   90.00
_cell.angle_gamma   90.00
#
_symmetry.space_group_name_H-M   'P 1'
#
loop_
_entity.id
_entity.type
_entity.pdbx_description
1 polymer ?
#
loop_
_entity_poly.entity_id
_entity_poly.type
_entity_poly.pdbx_seq_one_letter_code
_entity_poly.pdbx_strand_id
1 'polypeptide(L)'
;EYVKILQEMILDDDFTVIRFFRRMDCAFSQKDQAKECLREALKILASKNDEYSRKAKNLLGRFDSCTNSYSVEQFWNGLKIREEQDKSRTDQLLLEEKKEQHLCLIDSNVITEHNQSSNRLT
;
A
#
# COMPACT_ATOMS: atom_id res chain seq x y z
N GLU A 1 -5.67 -4.94 -18.32
CA GLU A 1 -4.86 -3.77 -17.90
C GLU A 1 -3.41 -4.16 -17.64
N TYR A 2 -3.15 -5.10 -16.72
CA TYR A 2 -1.80 -5.60 -16.37
C TYR A 2 -0.94 -6.08 -17.54
N VAL A 3 -1.55 -6.69 -18.56
CA VAL A 3 -0.84 -7.09 -19.78
C VAL A 3 -0.25 -5.88 -20.52
N LYS A 4 -1.00 -4.78 -20.63
CA LYS A 4 -0.52 -3.56 -21.30
C LYS A 4 0.60 -2.90 -20.48
N ILE A 5 0.41 -2.79 -19.17
CA ILE A 5 1.44 -2.28 -18.25
C ILE A 5 2.73 -3.10 -18.41
N LEU A 6 2.62 -4.43 -18.44
CA LEU A 6 3.77 -5.28 -18.64
C LEU A 6 4.40 -5.09 -20.03
N GLN A 7 3.60 -5.00 -21.10
CA GLN A 7 4.11 -4.74 -22.46
C GLN A 7 4.93 -3.45 -22.56
N GLU A 8 4.49 -2.38 -21.89
CA GLU A 8 5.16 -1.08 -21.88
C GLU A 8 6.58 -1.10 -21.29
N MET A 9 6.92 -2.11 -20.49
CA MET A 9 8.20 -2.14 -19.76
C MET A 9 8.98 -3.44 -19.90
N ILE A 10 8.37 -4.53 -20.34
CA ILE A 10 9.00 -5.84 -20.34
C ILE A 10 10.19 -5.89 -21.30
N LEU A 11 10.19 -5.10 -22.38
CA LEU A 11 11.30 -5.08 -23.34
C LEU A 11 12.51 -4.25 -22.86
N ASP A 12 12.34 -3.39 -21.87
CA ASP A 12 13.42 -2.55 -21.35
C ASP A 12 14.54 -3.39 -20.70
N ASP A 13 15.79 -2.96 -20.91
CA ASP A 13 16.97 -3.66 -20.41
C ASP A 13 17.07 -3.62 -18.87
N ASP A 14 16.50 -2.59 -18.24
CA ASP A 14 16.46 -2.41 -16.79
C ASP A 14 15.17 -2.96 -16.15
N PHE A 15 14.38 -3.75 -16.90
CA PHE A 15 13.15 -4.33 -16.37
C PHE A 15 13.41 -5.13 -15.08
N THR A 16 12.64 -4.83 -14.04
CA THR A 16 12.59 -5.62 -12.80
C THR A 16 11.16 -5.87 -12.38
N VAL A 17 10.94 -6.99 -11.69
CA VAL A 17 9.64 -7.33 -11.11
C VAL A 17 9.17 -6.26 -10.11
N ILE A 18 10.10 -5.62 -9.39
CA ILE A 18 9.81 -4.49 -8.50
C ILE A 18 9.23 -3.30 -9.28
N ARG A 19 9.79 -2.98 -10.45
CA ARG A 19 9.31 -1.88 -11.28
C ARG A 19 7.87 -2.11 -11.75
N PHE A 20 7.53 -3.35 -12.09
CA PHE A 20 6.16 -3.74 -12.38
C PHE A 20 5.24 -3.53 -11.16
N PHE A 21 5.61 -4.03 -9.98
CA PHE A 21 4.81 -3.86 -8.76
C PHE A 21 4.63 -2.39 -8.36
N ARG A 22 5.66 -1.56 -8.51
CA ARG A 22 5.56 -0.11 -8.29
C ARG A 22 4.58 0.55 -9.25
N ARG A 23 4.55 0.13 -10.52
CA ARG A 23 3.63 0.69 -11.51
C ARG A 23 2.18 0.33 -11.25
N MET A 24 1.93 -0.82 -10.61
CA MET A 24 0.59 -1.24 -10.19
C MET A 24 0.10 -0.53 -8.93
N ASP A 25 0.95 0.25 -8.25
CA ASP A 25 0.64 0.96 -7.01
C ASP A 25 0.01 0.05 -5.93
N CYS A 26 0.58 -1.14 -5.75
CA CYS A 26 0.04 -2.14 -4.84
C CYS A 26 0.37 -1.84 -3.37
N ALA A 27 -0.62 -2.05 -2.50
CA ALA A 27 -0.41 -2.17 -1.06
C ALA A 27 0.28 -3.51 -0.72
N PHE A 28 0.90 -3.58 0.46
CA PHE A 28 1.52 -4.81 0.96
C PHE A 28 0.51 -5.95 1.08
N SER A 29 -0.72 -5.65 1.49
CA SER A 29 -1.83 -6.61 1.57
C SER A 29 -2.16 -7.29 0.23
N GLN A 30 -1.79 -6.67 -0.88
CA GLN A 30 -2.05 -7.16 -2.24
C GLN A 30 -0.86 -7.92 -2.84
N LYS A 31 0.20 -8.20 -2.06
CA LYS A 31 1.42 -8.88 -2.52
C LYS A 31 1.16 -10.13 -3.35
N ASP A 32 0.34 -11.04 -2.84
CA ASP A 32 0.09 -12.32 -3.52
C ASP A 32 -0.77 -12.14 -4.77
N GLN A 33 -1.76 -11.24 -4.71
CA GLN A 33 -2.53 -10.84 -5.88
C GLN A 33 -1.64 -10.22 -6.96
N ALA A 34 -0.68 -9.36 -6.59
CA ALA A 34 0.22 -8.70 -7.51
C ALA A 34 1.15 -9.72 -8.21
N LYS A 35 1.64 -10.72 -7.48
CA LYS A 35 2.39 -11.85 -8.06
C LYS A 35 1.56 -12.63 -9.06
N GLU A 36 0.31 -12.95 -8.71
CA GLU A 36 -0.56 -13.70 -9.62
C GLU A 36 -0.92 -12.89 -10.87
N CYS A 37 -1.20 -11.59 -10.73
CA CYS A 37 -1.42 -10.70 -11.87
C CYS A 37 -0.20 -10.66 -12.81
N LEU A 38 1.02 -10.61 -12.27
CA LEU A 38 2.24 -10.70 -13.08
C LEU A 38 2.34 -12.05 -13.80
N ARG A 39 2.08 -13.15 -13.09
CA ARG A 39 2.14 -14.50 -13.65
C ARG A 39 1.16 -14.67 -14.81
N GLU A 40 -0.09 -14.24 -14.64
CA GLU A 40 -1.11 -14.30 -15.68
C GLU A 40 -0.78 -13.40 -16.86
N ALA A 41 -0.29 -12.18 -16.61
CA ALA A 41 0.15 -11.30 -17.69
C ALA A 41 1.29 -11.91 -18.51
N LEU A 42 2.27 -12.53 -17.84
CA LEU A 42 3.37 -13.23 -18.51
C LEU A 42 2.89 -14.44 -19.31
N LYS A 43 1.94 -15.24 -18.79
CA LYS A 43 1.35 -16.37 -19.54
C LYS A 43 0.68 -15.90 -20.82
N ILE A 44 -0.08 -14.80 -20.75
CA ILE A 44 -0.75 -14.20 -21.90
C ILE A 44 0.27 -13.70 -22.93
N LEU A 45 1.38 -13.07 -22.51
CA LEU A 45 2.42 -12.64 -23.46
C LEU A 45 3.22 -13.81 -24.04
N ALA A 46 3.50 -14.83 -23.24
CA ALA A 46 4.20 -16.02 -23.70
C ALA A 46 3.43 -16.76 -24.81
N SER A 47 2.09 -16.76 -24.78
CA SER A 47 1.27 -17.47 -25.76
C SER A 47 1.10 -16.75 -27.10
N LYS A 48 1.34 -15.44 -27.19
CA LYS A 48 1.12 -14.64 -28.41
C LYS A 48 2.19 -14.78 -29.50
N ASN A 49 3.29 -15.45 -29.20
CA ASN A 49 4.41 -15.70 -30.14
C ASN A 49 4.92 -14.43 -30.87
N ASP A 50 4.87 -13.30 -30.17
CA ASP A 50 5.32 -11.98 -30.63
C ASP A 50 6.69 -11.59 -30.04
N GLU A 51 7.10 -10.33 -30.23
CA GLU A 51 8.34 -9.77 -29.69
C GLU A 51 8.45 -9.91 -28.16
N TYR A 52 7.32 -9.89 -27.44
CA TYR A 52 7.27 -10.02 -25.99
C TYR A 52 7.41 -11.48 -25.54
N SER A 53 6.98 -12.44 -26.37
CA SER A 53 6.88 -13.86 -26.02
C SER A 53 8.18 -14.46 -25.50
N ARG A 54 9.33 -14.15 -26.13
CA ARG A 54 10.63 -14.70 -25.71
C ARG A 54 11.00 -14.26 -24.30
N LYS A 55 10.85 -12.96 -24.00
CA LYS A 55 11.20 -12.40 -22.69
C LYS A 55 10.20 -12.85 -21.62
N ALA A 56 8.91 -12.92 -21.97
CA ALA A 56 7.87 -13.46 -21.11
C ALA A 56 8.10 -14.93 -20.72
N LYS A 57 8.48 -15.79 -21.68
CA LYS A 57 8.84 -17.21 -21.43
C LYS A 57 10.04 -17.33 -20.49
N ASN A 58 11.07 -16.53 -20.68
CA ASN A 58 12.26 -16.53 -19.81
C ASN A 58 11.89 -16.12 -18.37
N LEU A 59 11.14 -15.03 -18.23
CA LEU A 59 10.66 -14.56 -16.91
C LEU A 59 9.73 -15.58 -16.23
N LEU A 60 8.87 -16.27 -16.97
CA LEU A 60 8.07 -17.38 -16.43
C LEU A 60 8.93 -18.52 -15.92
N GLY A 61 9.94 -18.93 -16.69
CA GLY A 61 10.86 -20.00 -16.29
C GLY A 61 11.67 -19.66 -15.03
N ARG A 62 11.84 -18.36 -14.73
CA ARG A 62 12.57 -17.86 -13.55
C ARG A 62 11.65 -17.21 -12.52
N PHE A 63 10.33 -17.39 -12.64
CA PHE A 63 9.34 -16.58 -11.92
C PHE A 63 9.57 -16.58 -10.41
N ASP A 64 9.74 -17.76 -9.81
CA ASP A 64 9.92 -17.88 -8.36
C ASP A 64 11.24 -17.24 -7.91
N SER A 65 12.31 -17.40 -8.67
CA SER A 65 13.61 -16.77 -8.37
C SER A 65 13.54 -15.24 -8.44
N CYS A 66 12.78 -14.69 -9.41
CA CYS A 66 12.64 -13.25 -9.56
C CYS A 66 11.74 -12.66 -8.47
N THR A 67 10.60 -13.29 -8.20
CA THR A 67 9.55 -12.78 -7.29
C THR A 67 9.81 -13.06 -5.81
N ASN A 68 10.71 -13.99 -5.49
CA ASN A 68 11.17 -14.29 -4.13
C ASN A 68 12.65 -13.92 -3.92
N SER A 69 13.20 -13.08 -4.80
CA SER A 69 14.54 -12.52 -4.59
C SER A 69 14.57 -11.61 -3.36
N TYR A 70 15.75 -11.50 -2.72
CA TYR A 70 15.96 -10.63 -1.56
C TYR A 70 15.50 -9.19 -1.81
N SER A 71 15.79 -8.62 -2.98
CA SER A 71 15.37 -7.25 -3.33
C SER A 71 13.85 -7.10 -3.39
N VAL A 72 13.13 -8.10 -3.92
CA VAL A 72 11.66 -8.08 -3.96
C VAL A 72 11.09 -8.22 -2.55
N GLU A 73 11.71 -9.06 -1.71
CA GLU A 73 11.32 -9.19 -0.31
C GLU A 73 11.51 -7.88 0.47
N GLN A 74 12.65 -7.21 0.30
CA GLN A 74 12.92 -5.90 0.89
C GLN A 74 11.92 -4.84 0.41
N PHE A 75 11.54 -4.87 -0.87
CA PHE A 75 10.49 -3.98 -1.40
C PHE A 75 9.17 -4.17 -0.66
N TRP A 76 8.70 -5.42 -0.51
CA TRP A 76 7.45 -5.69 0.20
C TRP A 76 7.54 -5.35 1.69
N ASN A 77 8.65 -5.67 2.35
CA ASN A 77 8.85 -5.31 3.76
C ASN A 77 8.87 -3.80 3.96
N GLY A 78 9.46 -3.05 3.02
CA GLY A 78 9.43 -1.59 3.05
C GLY A 78 8.02 -1.01 2.93
N LEU A 79 7.17 -1.60 2.07
CA LEU A 79 5.75 -1.21 1.99
C LEU A 79 5.01 -1.52 3.29
N LYS A 80 5.22 -2.71 3.86
CA LYS A 80 4.61 -3.10 5.14
C LYS A 80 4.94 -2.11 6.25
N ILE A 81 6.23 -1.78 6.41
CA ILE A 81 6.70 -0.86 7.46
C ILE A 81 6.08 0.53 7.26
N ARG A 82 6.00 1.01 6.02
CA ARG A 82 5.40 2.31 5.71
C ARG A 82 3.91 2.34 6.07
N GLU A 83 3.16 1.31 5.69
CA GLU A 83 1.74 1.21 6.04
C GLU A 83 1.53 1.17 7.56
N GLU A 84 2.38 0.45 8.30
CA GLU A 84 2.34 0.42 9.76
C GLU A 84 2.65 1.80 10.38
N GLN A 85 3.65 2.52 9.83
CA GLN A 85 4.00 3.87 10.28
C GLN A 85 2.88 4.88 10.00
N ASP A 86 2.30 4.85 8.80
CA ASP A 86 1.22 5.76 8.40
C ASP A 86 -0.03 5.53 9.26
N LYS A 87 -0.35 4.26 9.55
CA LYS A 87 -1.41 3.90 10.49
C LYS A 87 -1.12 4.43 11.90
N SER A 88 0.07 4.16 12.44
CA SER A 88 0.42 4.61 13.78
C SER A 88 0.38 6.13 13.91
N ARG A 89 0.80 6.86 12.88
CA ARG A 89 0.73 8.33 12.85
C ARG A 89 -0.72 8.82 12.85
N THR A 90 -1.57 8.17 12.06
CA THR A 90 -3.00 8.50 12.00
C THR A 90 -3.67 8.25 13.35
N ASP A 91 -3.38 7.12 13.99
CA ASP A 91 -3.91 6.77 15.31
C ASP A 91 -3.46 7.77 16.39
N GLN A 92 -2.22 8.26 16.31
CA GLN A 92 -1.72 9.29 17.22
C GLN A 92 -2.47 10.63 17.04
N LEU A 93 -2.65 11.08 15.79
CA LEU A 93 -3.39 12.32 15.52
C LEU A 93 -4.83 12.23 16.04
N LEU A 94 -5.50 11.10 15.80
CA LEU A 94 -6.86 10.87 16.30
C LEU A 94 -6.93 10.85 17.83
N LEU A 95 -5.90 10.31 18.50
CA LEU A 95 -5.83 10.31 19.96
C LEU A 95 -5.66 11.73 20.51
N GLU A 96 -4.81 12.55 19.89
CA GLU A 96 -4.60 13.94 20.27
C GLU A 96 -5.88 14.75 20.12
N GLU A 97 -6.58 14.62 18.98
CA GLU A 97 -7.88 15.27 18.75
C GLU A 97 -8.92 14.88 19.81
N LYS A 98 -9.02 13.60 20.16
CA LYS A 98 -9.95 13.14 21.21
C LYS A 98 -9.62 13.71 22.59
N LYS A 99 -8.33 13.87 22.92
CA LYS A 99 -7.91 14.50 24.18
C LYS A 99 -8.31 15.96 24.23
N GLU A 100 -8.12 16.69 23.13
CA GLU A 100 -8.54 18.09 23.03
C GLU A 100 -10.06 18.23 23.16
N GLN A 101 -10.83 17.41 22.46
CA GLN A 101 -12.29 17.38 22.59
C GLN A 101 -12.73 17.11 24.03
N HIS A 102 -12.06 16.17 24.72
CA HIS A 102 -12.37 15.86 26.12
C HIS A 102 -12.07 17.03 27.07
N LEU A 103 -10.97 17.76 26.85
CA LEU A 103 -10.66 18.96 27.64
C LEU A 103 -11.74 20.05 27.45
N CYS A 104 -12.14 20.32 26.21
CA CYS A 104 -13.22 21.26 25.92
C CYS A 104 -14.54 20.87 26.61
N LEU A 105 -14.85 19.56 26.67
CA LEU A 105 -16.03 19.07 27.38
C LEU A 105 -15.96 19.31 28.89
N ILE A 106 -14.79 19.11 29.51
CA ILE A 106 -14.60 19.42 30.94
C ILE A 106 -14.82 20.91 31.17
N ASP A 107 -14.19 21.79 30.39
CA ASP A 107 -14.30 23.23 30.55
C ASP A 107 -15.76 23.71 30.39
N SER A 108 -16.46 23.17 29.39
CA SER A 108 -17.88 23.44 29.16
C SER A 108 -18.74 22.99 30.36
N ASN A 109 -18.47 21.82 30.94
CA ASN A 109 -19.20 21.32 32.11
C ASN A 109 -18.97 22.21 33.33
N VAL A 110 -17.72 22.60 33.60
CA VAL A 110 -17.37 23.50 34.71
C VAL A 110 -18.10 24.84 34.59
N ILE A 111 -18.11 25.44 33.39
CA ILE A 111 -18.84 26.69 33.12
C ILE A 111 -20.35 26.50 33.34
N THR A 112 -20.89 25.37 32.87
CA THR A 112 -22.32 25.07 33.00
C THR A 112 -22.73 24.93 34.47
N GLU A 113 -21.95 24.19 35.26
CA GLU A 113 -22.17 24.02 36.70
C GLU A 113 -22.05 25.35 37.46
N HIS A 114 -21.07 26.18 37.12
CA HIS A 114 -20.91 27.51 37.70
C HIS A 114 -22.12 28.41 37.41
N ASN A 115 -22.60 28.42 36.16
CA ASN A 115 -23.77 29.21 35.75
C ASN A 115 -25.05 28.74 36.47
N GLN A 116 -25.25 27.43 36.56
CA GLN A 116 -26.39 26.86 37.30
C GLN A 116 -26.33 27.20 38.78
N SER A 117 -25.16 27.15 39.41
CA SER A 117 -24.98 27.48 40.82
C SER A 117 -25.20 28.97 41.09
N SER A 118 -24.68 29.84 40.21
CA SER A 118 -24.85 31.30 40.33
C SER A 118 -26.31 31.72 40.22
N ASN A 119 -27.05 31.16 39.25
CA ASN A 119 -28.47 31.45 39.05
C ASN A 119 -29.38 30.98 40.19
N ARG A 120 -28.91 30.06 41.05
CA ARG A 120 -29.65 29.62 42.24
C ARG A 120 -29.44 30.54 43.45
N LEU A 121 -28.42 31.39 43.41
CA LEU A 121 -28.05 32.31 44.50
C LEU A 121 -28.62 33.72 44.31
N THR A 122 -29.17 34.00 43.13
CA THR A 122 -29.93 35.22 42.77
C THR A 122 -31.43 34.97 42.79
#